data_AF-A0A2K4FGP4-F1
#
_entry.id   AF-A0A2K4FGP4-F1
#
_cell.length_a   1.000
_cell.length_b   1.000
_cell.length_c   1.000
_cell.angle_alpha   90.00
_cell.angle_beta   90.00
_cell.angle_gamma   90.00
#
_symmetry.space_group_name_H-M   'P 1'
#
loop_
_entity.id
_entity.type
_entity.pdbx_description
1 polymer ?
#
loop_
_entity_poly.entity_id
_entity_poly.type
_entity_poly.pdbx_seq_one_letter_code
_entity_poly.pdbx_strand_id
1 'polypeptide(L)'
;MLRSLMLAVVLVLAGCATPQRGQQVASVAISQDTWRQVDQQLIAASKSAVEQAALYARGSMEHWRVLVYERTEVEFIPWFSSYWTQEWLAVKVSWYAASAEGETDSSARRLAVYLQEQYREQVLEPVAVEIDPEAIRANATGYYLRQLNQQVQVIALRHRIPNELMNRRLHGIPAIRLGPPAARDASLYEMVHTEPLNTLPAYAALIDHVNKAATTGAGPSEAVIATVAQRTSEKIEAQFATRGATGAAAAVAGKAAGALISV
;
A
#
# COMPACT_ATOMS: atom_id res chain seq x y z
N MET A 1 0.27 27.72 -84.51
CA MET A 1 1.39 26.83 -84.12
C MET A 1 1.90 27.06 -82.70
N LEU A 2 1.95 28.30 -82.18
CA LEU A 2 2.41 28.62 -80.82
C LEU A 2 1.60 27.96 -79.67
N ARG A 3 0.28 27.79 -79.83
CA ARG A 3 -0.60 27.16 -78.83
C ARG A 3 -0.37 25.64 -78.68
N SER A 4 0.03 24.95 -79.75
CA SER A 4 0.31 23.50 -79.71
C SER A 4 1.62 23.21 -78.98
N LEU A 5 2.61 24.10 -79.15
CA LEU A 5 3.92 24.01 -78.51
C LEU A 5 3.84 24.29 -77.00
N MET A 6 2.97 25.20 -76.57
CA MET A 6 2.67 25.46 -75.15
C MET A 6 1.96 24.27 -74.47
N LEU A 7 1.04 23.60 -75.15
CA LEU A 7 0.34 22.43 -74.61
C LEU A 7 1.28 21.21 -74.45
N ALA A 8 2.22 21.02 -75.39
CA ALA A 8 3.23 19.98 -75.28
C ALA A 8 4.20 20.22 -74.09
N VAL A 9 4.58 21.47 -73.84
CA VAL A 9 5.49 21.82 -72.73
C VAL A 9 4.83 21.65 -71.36
N VAL A 10 3.54 21.96 -71.21
CA VAL A 10 2.81 21.78 -69.95
C VAL A 10 2.55 20.30 -69.63
N LEU A 11 2.34 19.45 -70.65
CA LEU A 11 2.18 18.00 -70.47
C LEU A 11 3.48 17.28 -70.08
N VAL A 12 4.64 17.78 -70.52
CA VAL A 12 5.95 17.23 -70.14
C VAL A 12 6.36 17.67 -68.72
N LEU A 13 5.99 18.87 -68.29
CA LEU A 13 6.30 19.38 -66.94
C LEU A 13 5.43 18.77 -65.83
N ALA A 14 4.23 18.27 -66.14
CA ALA A 14 3.38 17.57 -65.16
C ALA A 14 3.78 16.09 -64.94
N GLY A 15 4.64 15.53 -65.80
CA GLY A 15 5.08 14.12 -65.73
C GLY A 15 6.20 13.83 -64.72
N CYS A 16 6.87 14.86 -64.18
CA CYS A 16 8.02 14.69 -63.28
C CYS A 16 7.71 14.92 -61.79
N ALA A 17 6.44 15.11 -61.43
CA ALA A 17 5.99 15.12 -60.04
C ALA A 17 5.30 13.80 -59.69
N THR A 18 5.95 12.67 -59.98
CA THR A 18 5.58 11.44 -59.29
C THR A 18 6.08 11.60 -57.86
N PRO A 19 5.21 11.70 -56.83
CA PRO A 19 5.69 11.65 -55.47
C PRO A 19 6.36 10.29 -55.34
N GLN A 20 7.66 10.29 -55.10
CA GLN A 20 8.44 9.14 -54.65
C GLN A 20 7.59 8.52 -53.55
N ARG A 21 6.86 7.44 -53.88
CA ARG A 21 5.99 6.74 -52.95
C ARG A 21 6.91 6.38 -51.80
N GLY A 22 6.71 7.09 -50.69
CA GLY A 22 7.69 7.20 -49.62
C GLY A 22 8.27 5.84 -49.37
N GLN A 23 9.60 5.76 -49.41
CA GLN A 23 10.37 4.57 -49.07
C GLN A 23 9.75 4.04 -47.78
N GLN A 24 8.88 3.03 -47.92
CA GLN A 24 8.27 2.37 -46.78
C GLN A 24 9.47 1.75 -46.11
N VAL A 25 9.94 2.40 -45.03
CA VAL A 25 10.92 1.84 -44.12
C VAL A 25 10.43 0.43 -43.89
N ALA A 26 11.16 -0.55 -44.42
CA ALA A 26 10.73 -1.94 -44.42
C ALA A 26 10.34 -2.24 -42.98
N SER A 27 9.05 -2.38 -42.73
CA SER A 27 8.57 -2.64 -41.38
C SER A 27 9.22 -3.97 -41.03
N VAL A 28 10.12 -3.96 -40.05
CA VAL A 28 10.72 -5.19 -39.54
C VAL A 28 9.57 -6.00 -38.98
N ALA A 29 9.04 -6.90 -39.82
CA ALA A 29 7.90 -7.72 -39.49
C ALA A 29 8.41 -8.86 -38.62
N ILE A 30 8.29 -8.70 -37.31
CA ILE A 30 8.61 -9.75 -36.35
C ILE A 30 7.55 -10.85 -36.48
N SER A 31 7.99 -12.10 -36.62
CA SER A 31 7.09 -13.24 -36.74
C SER A 31 6.20 -13.40 -35.50
N GLN A 32 5.01 -13.96 -35.68
CA GLN A 32 4.11 -14.26 -34.56
C GLN A 32 4.74 -15.26 -33.57
N ASP A 33 5.55 -16.21 -34.05
CA ASP A 33 6.23 -17.16 -33.19
C ASP A 33 7.28 -16.48 -32.30
N THR A 34 8.03 -15.52 -32.84
CA THR A 34 8.95 -14.69 -32.06
C THR A 34 8.20 -13.93 -30.97
N TRP A 35 7.04 -13.34 -31.28
CA TRP A 35 6.23 -12.63 -30.27
C TRP A 35 5.73 -13.57 -29.17
N ARG A 36 5.27 -14.78 -29.50
CA ARG A 36 4.86 -15.77 -28.49
C ARG A 36 6.02 -16.13 -27.56
N GLN A 37 7.22 -16.31 -28.09
CA GLN A 37 8.41 -16.59 -27.29
C GLN A 37 8.78 -15.40 -26.38
N VAL A 38 8.70 -14.18 -26.90
CA VAL A 38 8.92 -12.95 -26.12
C VAL A 38 7.91 -12.86 -24.97
N ASP A 39 6.62 -13.07 -25.22
CA ASP A 39 5.60 -13.00 -24.17
C ASP A 39 5.83 -14.06 -23.09
N GLN A 40 6.18 -15.29 -23.47
CA GLN A 40 6.54 -16.35 -22.51
C GLN A 40 7.75 -15.94 -21.66
N GLN A 41 8.76 -15.32 -22.26
CA GLN A 41 9.94 -14.82 -21.54
C GLN A 41 9.60 -13.64 -20.64
N LEU A 42 8.70 -12.73 -21.05
CA LEU A 42 8.21 -11.63 -20.21
C LEU A 42 7.45 -12.15 -18.98
N ILE A 43 6.61 -13.17 -19.15
CA ILE A 43 5.92 -13.82 -18.03
C ILE A 43 6.92 -14.46 -17.07
N ALA A 44 7.93 -15.18 -17.59
CA ALA A 44 8.97 -15.79 -16.76
C ALA A 44 9.81 -14.74 -16.02
N ALA A 45 10.17 -13.66 -16.71
CA ALA A 45 10.90 -12.52 -16.13
C ALA A 45 10.09 -11.83 -15.03
N SER A 46 8.79 -11.60 -15.25
CA SER A 46 7.89 -11.03 -14.25
C SER A 46 7.81 -11.92 -13.01
N LYS A 47 7.65 -13.23 -13.16
CA LYS A 47 7.65 -14.19 -12.03
C LYS A 47 8.96 -14.13 -11.24
N SER A 48 10.10 -14.16 -11.92
CA SER A 48 11.42 -14.05 -11.26
C SER A 48 11.60 -12.71 -10.54
N ALA A 49 11.14 -11.60 -11.14
CA ALA A 49 11.17 -10.29 -10.50
C ALA A 49 10.27 -10.24 -9.24
N VAL A 50 9.10 -10.89 -9.27
CA VAL A 50 8.23 -11.03 -8.09
C VAL A 50 8.92 -11.80 -6.98
N GLU A 51 9.59 -12.92 -7.30
CA GLU A 51 10.33 -13.70 -6.30
C GLU A 51 11.41 -12.87 -5.60
N GLN A 52 12.19 -12.10 -6.37
CA GLN A 52 13.23 -11.23 -5.83
C GLN A 52 12.66 -10.08 -4.98
N ALA A 53 11.62 -9.40 -5.47
CA ALA A 53 10.94 -8.36 -4.72
C ALA A 53 10.32 -8.91 -3.41
N ALA A 54 9.78 -10.13 -3.45
CA ALA A 54 9.23 -10.80 -2.28
C ALA A 54 10.31 -11.20 -1.26
N LEU A 55 11.52 -11.54 -1.70
CA LEU A 55 12.65 -11.79 -0.79
C LEU A 55 13.06 -10.51 -0.08
N TYR A 56 13.20 -9.40 -0.82
CA TYR A 56 13.47 -8.09 -0.24
C TYR A 56 12.39 -7.67 0.77
N ALA A 57 11.11 -7.78 0.39
CA ALA A 57 10.00 -7.40 1.25
C ALA A 57 9.95 -8.25 2.51
N ARG A 58 10.15 -9.58 2.41
CA ARG A 58 10.21 -10.48 3.57
C ARG A 58 11.35 -10.14 4.51
N GLY A 59 12.56 -9.93 3.99
CA GLY A 59 13.71 -9.55 4.82
C GLY A 59 13.50 -8.20 5.53
N SER A 60 12.93 -7.23 4.82
CA SER A 60 12.66 -5.90 5.38
C SER A 60 11.54 -5.93 6.42
N MET A 61 10.47 -6.69 6.17
CA MET A 61 9.38 -6.89 7.13
C MET A 61 9.81 -7.68 8.36
N GLU A 62 10.73 -8.64 8.21
CA GLU A 62 11.33 -9.33 9.35
C GLU A 62 12.10 -8.35 10.24
N HIS A 63 12.91 -7.49 9.63
CA HIS A 63 13.66 -6.49 10.38
C HIS A 63 12.74 -5.47 11.07
N TRP A 64 11.73 -4.97 10.36
CA TRP A 64 10.67 -4.13 10.94
C TRP A 64 10.02 -4.82 12.15
N ARG A 65 9.66 -6.11 12.01
CA ARG A 65 9.03 -6.88 13.09
C ARG A 65 9.94 -7.00 14.31
N VAL A 66 11.23 -7.22 14.11
CA VAL A 66 12.22 -7.24 15.20
C VAL A 66 12.26 -5.90 15.94
N LEU A 67 12.31 -4.78 15.23
CA LEU A 67 12.30 -3.44 15.84
C LEU A 67 11.01 -3.17 16.62
N VAL A 68 9.85 -3.56 16.07
CA VAL A 68 8.57 -3.48 16.78
C VAL A 68 8.60 -4.28 18.07
N TYR A 69 9.11 -5.52 18.04
CA TYR A 69 9.20 -6.34 19.25
C TYR A 69 10.16 -5.75 20.29
N GLU A 70 11.36 -5.34 19.88
CA GLU A 70 12.34 -4.74 20.78
C GLU A 70 11.80 -3.47 21.45
N ARG A 71 11.20 -2.57 20.67
CA ARG A 71 10.59 -1.33 21.19
C ARG A 71 9.38 -1.63 22.09
N THR A 72 8.60 -2.67 21.77
CA THR A 72 7.50 -3.13 22.64
C THR A 72 8.01 -3.58 24.00
N GLU A 73 9.08 -4.37 24.03
CA GLU A 73 9.69 -4.89 25.26
C GLU A 73 10.35 -3.80 26.10
N VAL A 74 10.99 -2.82 25.46
CA VAL A 74 11.78 -1.79 26.16
C VAL A 74 10.96 -0.58 26.59
N GLU A 75 9.89 -0.23 25.85
CA GLU A 75 9.10 0.98 26.12
C GLU A 75 7.67 0.65 26.54
N PHE A 76 6.94 -0.07 25.69
CA PHE A 76 5.51 -0.24 25.87
C PHE A 76 5.17 -1.14 27.06
N ILE A 77 5.85 -2.29 27.21
CA ILE A 77 5.59 -3.21 28.32
C ILE A 77 5.94 -2.57 29.68
N PRO A 78 7.11 -1.92 29.87
CA PRO A 78 7.41 -1.21 31.10
C PRO A 78 6.42 -0.09 31.41
N TRP A 79 6.04 0.72 30.42
CA TRP A 79 5.01 1.74 30.59
C TRP A 79 3.67 1.13 30.99
N PHE A 80 3.18 0.13 30.25
CA PHE A 80 1.88 -0.51 30.44
C PHE A 80 1.78 -1.21 31.79
N SER A 81 2.85 -1.89 32.21
CA SER A 81 2.92 -2.61 33.49
C SER A 81 3.26 -1.72 34.68
N SER A 82 3.65 -0.46 34.46
CA SER A 82 3.97 0.45 35.55
C SER A 82 2.75 0.70 36.44
N TYR A 83 3.00 0.85 37.75
CA TYR A 83 1.95 1.08 38.73
C TYR A 83 1.08 2.29 38.37
N TRP A 84 1.70 3.42 38.02
CA TRP A 84 0.96 4.65 37.69
C TRP A 84 0.11 4.52 36.44
N THR A 85 0.58 3.82 35.41
CA THR A 85 -0.24 3.54 34.22
C THR A 85 -1.41 2.64 34.59
N GLN A 86 -1.21 1.60 35.41
CA GLN A 86 -2.29 0.72 35.84
C GLN A 86 -3.37 1.46 36.63
N GLU A 87 -2.99 2.34 37.56
CA GLU A 87 -3.94 3.19 38.29
C GLU A 87 -4.69 4.14 37.36
N TRP A 88 -3.99 4.77 36.40
CA TRP A 88 -4.62 5.64 35.41
C TRP A 88 -5.60 4.89 34.50
N LEU A 89 -5.23 3.70 34.03
CA LEU A 89 -6.10 2.85 33.22
C LEU A 89 -7.36 2.45 34.01
N ALA A 90 -7.23 2.15 35.30
CA ALA A 90 -8.37 1.85 36.16
C ALA A 90 -9.35 3.05 36.24
N VAL A 91 -8.83 4.27 36.45
CA VAL A 91 -9.64 5.50 36.45
C VAL A 91 -10.36 5.69 35.10
N LYS A 92 -9.67 5.49 33.97
CA LYS A 92 -10.29 5.59 32.64
C LYS A 92 -11.40 4.58 32.43
N VAL A 93 -11.21 3.32 32.82
CA VAL A 93 -12.23 2.28 32.70
C VAL A 93 -13.47 2.65 33.52
N SER A 94 -13.28 3.09 34.77
CA SER A 94 -14.39 3.54 35.62
C SER A 94 -15.15 4.72 35.00
N TRP A 95 -14.44 5.70 34.43
CA TRP A 95 -15.06 6.81 33.72
C TRP A 95 -15.83 6.35 32.48
N TYR A 96 -15.23 5.47 31.66
CA TYR A 96 -15.90 4.95 30.46
C TYR A 96 -17.16 4.17 30.80
N ALA A 97 -17.11 3.31 31.82
CA ALA A 97 -18.26 2.57 32.31
C ALA A 97 -19.38 3.50 32.82
N ALA A 98 -19.04 4.56 33.57
CA ALA A 98 -20.01 5.54 34.04
C ALA A 98 -20.64 6.36 32.90
N SER A 99 -19.90 6.58 31.81
CA SER A 99 -20.35 7.32 30.62
C SER A 99 -21.00 6.44 29.55
N ALA A 100 -21.13 5.14 29.80
CA ALA A 100 -21.75 4.20 28.89
C ALA A 100 -23.27 4.29 29.05
N GLU A 101 -23.98 4.79 28.04
CA GLU A 101 -25.45 4.90 28.03
C GLU A 101 -26.14 3.53 27.84
N GLY A 102 -25.74 2.53 28.64
CA GLY A 102 -26.30 1.16 28.61
C GLY A 102 -25.67 0.20 27.59
N GLU A 103 -24.61 0.62 26.89
CA GLU A 103 -23.87 -0.26 25.97
C GLU A 103 -22.69 -0.95 26.69
N THR A 104 -22.87 -2.23 27.01
CA THR A 104 -21.96 -3.04 27.84
C THR A 104 -20.52 -3.10 27.32
N ASP A 105 -20.31 -3.04 25.99
CA ASP A 105 -18.98 -3.16 25.37
C ASP A 105 -18.28 -1.81 25.10
N SER A 106 -18.92 -0.69 25.46
CA SER A 106 -18.40 0.64 25.10
C SER A 106 -17.14 1.03 25.89
N SER A 107 -16.95 0.53 27.12
CA SER A 107 -15.74 0.76 27.93
C SER A 107 -14.53 0.03 27.35
N ALA A 108 -14.66 -1.27 27.11
CA ALA A 108 -13.62 -2.13 26.55
C ALA A 108 -13.17 -1.59 25.18
N ARG A 109 -14.11 -1.22 24.32
CA ARG A 109 -13.81 -0.67 22.98
C ARG A 109 -13.04 0.64 23.06
N ARG A 110 -13.45 1.57 23.94
CA ARG A 110 -12.74 2.85 24.14
C ARG A 110 -11.35 2.64 24.75
N LEU A 111 -11.21 1.70 25.68
CA LEU A 111 -9.91 1.33 26.24
C LEU A 111 -8.99 0.73 25.17
N ALA A 112 -9.51 -0.16 24.32
CA ALA A 112 -8.75 -0.77 23.23
C ALA A 112 -8.24 0.29 22.24
N VAL A 113 -9.09 1.25 21.84
CA VAL A 113 -8.67 2.39 20.99
C VAL A 113 -7.58 3.21 21.67
N TYR A 114 -7.71 3.49 22.97
CA TYR A 114 -6.69 4.22 23.71
C TYR A 114 -5.35 3.46 23.77
N LEU A 115 -5.37 2.16 24.05
CA LEU A 115 -4.16 1.34 24.09
C LEU A 115 -3.52 1.19 22.72
N GLN A 116 -4.31 1.07 21.65
CA GLN A 116 -3.83 1.09 20.28
C GLN A 116 -3.12 2.40 19.96
N GLU A 117 -3.66 3.54 20.40
CA GLU A 117 -3.04 4.85 20.20
C GLU A 117 -1.72 4.96 20.96
N GLN A 118 -1.68 4.53 22.21
CA GLN A 118 -0.44 4.52 23.00
C GLN A 118 0.62 3.59 22.38
N TYR A 119 0.20 2.43 21.87
CA TYR A 119 1.11 1.54 21.16
C TYR A 119 1.60 2.16 19.84
N ARG A 120 0.73 2.88 19.12
CA ARG A 120 1.09 3.60 17.90
C ARG A 120 2.15 4.67 18.17
N GLU A 121 1.91 5.53 19.15
CA GLU A 121 2.82 6.63 19.52
C GLU A 121 4.16 6.14 20.10
N GLN A 122 4.14 5.09 20.94
CA GLN A 122 5.34 4.64 21.65
C GLN A 122 6.17 3.61 20.86
N VAL A 123 5.54 2.84 19.98
CA VAL A 123 6.17 1.73 19.24
C VAL A 123 6.15 1.97 17.74
N LEU A 124 4.97 2.10 17.13
CA LEU A 124 4.86 2.05 15.67
C LEU A 124 5.41 3.31 14.98
N GLU A 125 5.13 4.51 15.49
CA GLU A 125 5.64 5.76 14.93
C GLU A 125 7.17 5.86 15.03
N PRO A 126 7.81 5.60 16.19
CA PRO A 126 9.27 5.58 16.28
C PRO A 126 9.91 4.55 15.35
N VAL A 127 9.35 3.33 15.28
CA VAL A 127 9.87 2.30 14.36
C VAL A 127 9.69 2.72 12.90
N ALA A 128 8.59 3.40 12.55
CA ALA A 128 8.35 3.88 11.19
C ALA A 128 9.35 4.95 10.72
N VAL A 129 9.98 5.69 11.64
CA VAL A 129 11.08 6.61 11.31
C VAL A 129 12.31 5.84 10.80
N GLU A 130 12.56 4.65 11.34
CA GLU A 130 13.66 3.78 10.91
C GLU A 130 13.26 2.95 9.68
N ILE A 131 12.13 2.26 9.77
CA ILE A 131 11.63 1.34 8.74
C ILE A 131 10.11 1.43 8.67
N ASP A 132 9.62 1.98 7.57
CA ASP A 132 8.19 2.10 7.30
C ASP A 132 7.69 0.95 6.39
N PRO A 133 6.68 0.16 6.80
CA PRO A 133 6.03 -0.85 5.96
C PRO A 133 5.53 -0.31 4.60
N GLU A 134 5.06 0.94 4.55
CA GLU A 134 4.62 1.58 3.31
C GLU A 134 5.81 1.81 2.37
N ALA A 135 6.93 2.29 2.91
CA ALA A 135 8.18 2.44 2.18
C ALA A 135 8.73 1.08 1.71
N ILE A 136 8.66 0.02 2.54
CA ILE A 136 9.05 -1.34 2.14
C ILE A 136 8.26 -1.78 0.90
N ARG A 137 6.93 -1.57 0.90
CA ARG A 137 6.07 -1.92 -0.23
C ARG A 137 6.42 -1.14 -1.48
N ALA A 138 6.59 0.19 -1.36
CA ALA A 138 6.97 1.04 -2.48
C ALA A 138 8.33 0.62 -3.07
N ASN A 139 9.31 0.35 -2.21
CA ASN A 139 10.64 -0.11 -2.60
C ASN A 139 10.60 -1.49 -3.27
N ALA A 140 9.83 -2.44 -2.72
CA ALA A 140 9.65 -3.77 -3.31
C ALA A 140 9.02 -3.68 -4.72
N THR A 141 8.02 -2.81 -4.89
CA THR A 141 7.42 -2.52 -6.19
C THR A 141 8.44 -1.92 -7.16
N GLY A 142 9.25 -0.97 -6.68
CA GLY A 142 10.34 -0.39 -7.46
C GLY A 142 11.39 -1.42 -7.88
N TYR A 143 11.77 -2.34 -6.99
CA TYR A 143 12.67 -3.45 -7.31
C TYR A 143 12.08 -4.38 -8.37
N TYR A 144 10.81 -4.75 -8.25
CA TYR A 144 10.10 -5.54 -9.25
C TYR A 144 10.16 -4.88 -10.63
N LEU A 145 9.80 -3.59 -10.72
CA LEU A 145 9.76 -2.87 -12.00
C LEU A 145 11.13 -2.67 -12.62
N ARG A 146 12.15 -2.32 -11.82
CA ARG A 146 13.53 -2.20 -12.29
C ARG A 146 14.04 -3.52 -12.85
N GLN A 147 13.84 -4.62 -12.13
CA GLN A 147 14.27 -5.95 -12.57
C GLN A 147 13.54 -6.36 -13.85
N LEU A 148 12.22 -6.13 -13.92
CA LEU A 148 11.44 -6.42 -15.10
C LEU A 148 11.90 -5.59 -16.31
N ASN A 149 12.16 -4.30 -16.14
CA ASN A 149 12.66 -3.43 -17.21
C ASN A 149 13.98 -3.94 -17.78
N GLN A 150 14.92 -4.33 -16.91
CA GLN A 150 16.19 -4.90 -17.34
C GLN A 150 15.98 -6.18 -18.16
N GLN A 151 15.09 -7.07 -17.74
CA GLN A 151 14.77 -8.29 -18.49
C GLN A 151 14.09 -7.98 -19.83
N VAL A 152 13.18 -7.01 -19.88
CA VAL A 152 12.55 -6.54 -21.13
C VAL A 152 13.60 -6.10 -22.14
N GLN A 153 14.59 -5.31 -21.71
CA GLN A 153 15.68 -4.86 -22.57
C GLN A 153 16.55 -6.03 -23.07
N VAL A 154 16.89 -6.97 -22.18
CA VAL A 154 17.65 -8.19 -22.54
C VAL A 154 16.88 -9.05 -23.54
N ILE A 155 15.57 -9.23 -23.35
CA ILE A 155 14.70 -9.98 -24.26
C ILE A 155 14.62 -9.28 -25.62
N ALA A 156 14.42 -7.96 -25.65
CA ALA A 156 14.38 -7.19 -26.88
C ALA A 156 15.69 -7.34 -27.69
N LEU A 157 16.84 -7.21 -27.03
CA LEU A 157 18.16 -7.38 -27.65
C LEU A 157 18.36 -8.80 -28.19
N ARG A 158 17.99 -9.82 -27.42
CA ARG A 158 18.13 -11.24 -27.82
C ARG A 158 17.37 -11.56 -29.10
N HIS A 159 16.16 -11.02 -29.25
CA HIS A 159 15.32 -11.22 -30.43
C HIS A 159 15.49 -10.13 -31.49
N ARG A 160 16.44 -9.20 -31.30
CA ARG A 160 16.73 -8.06 -32.20
C ARG A 160 15.49 -7.22 -32.50
N ILE A 161 14.65 -7.04 -31.49
CA ILE A 161 13.42 -6.26 -31.58
C ILE A 161 13.77 -4.78 -31.42
N PRO A 162 13.42 -3.92 -32.39
CA PRO A 162 13.55 -2.48 -32.23
C PRO A 162 12.77 -1.99 -31.01
N ASN A 163 13.34 -1.07 -30.23
CA ASN A 163 12.73 -0.53 -29.02
C ASN A 163 11.31 0.00 -29.26
N GLU A 164 11.06 0.67 -30.39
CA GLU A 164 9.74 1.17 -30.76
C GLU A 164 8.67 0.07 -30.93
N LEU A 165 9.08 -1.12 -31.39
CA LEU A 165 8.16 -2.26 -31.50
C LEU A 165 7.95 -2.93 -30.14
N MET A 166 8.98 -3.00 -29.31
CA MET A 166 8.85 -3.49 -27.93
C MET A 166 7.96 -2.57 -27.10
N ASN A 167 8.17 -1.26 -27.15
CA ASN A 167 7.36 -0.27 -26.43
C ASN A 167 5.89 -0.35 -26.84
N ARG A 168 5.61 -0.45 -28.14
CA ARG A 168 4.26 -0.71 -28.66
C ARG A 168 3.66 -2.02 -28.13
N ARG A 169 4.45 -3.09 -28.01
CA ARG A 169 4.00 -4.34 -27.40
C ARG A 169 3.64 -4.15 -25.92
N LEU A 170 4.48 -3.46 -25.14
CA LEU A 170 4.26 -3.19 -23.72
C LEU A 170 3.03 -2.32 -23.45
N HIS A 171 2.73 -1.35 -24.32
CA HIS A 171 1.49 -0.58 -24.26
C HIS A 171 0.25 -1.46 -24.40
N GLY A 172 0.33 -2.54 -25.17
CA GLY A 172 -0.77 -3.50 -25.35
C GLY A 172 -0.99 -4.45 -24.17
N ILE A 173 -0.11 -4.45 -23.17
CA ILE A 173 -0.20 -5.33 -22.00
C ILE A 173 -0.78 -4.52 -20.83
N PRO A 174 -2.02 -4.78 -20.40
CA PRO A 174 -2.58 -4.11 -19.23
C PRO A 174 -1.91 -4.62 -17.95
N ALA A 175 -1.42 -3.71 -17.11
CA ALA A 175 -0.77 -4.02 -15.84
C ALA A 175 -1.67 -3.68 -14.63
N ILE A 176 -2.40 -2.56 -14.69
CA ILE A 176 -3.40 -2.16 -13.69
C ILE A 176 -4.74 -2.01 -14.39
N ARG A 177 -5.79 -2.62 -13.83
CA ARG A 177 -7.17 -2.46 -14.28
C ARG A 177 -8.10 -2.38 -13.08
N LEU A 178 -8.47 -1.17 -12.65
CA LEU A 178 -9.36 -0.96 -11.50
C LEU A 178 -10.76 -0.50 -11.91
N GLY A 179 -11.01 -0.39 -13.22
CA GLY A 179 -12.28 0.09 -13.77
C GLY A 179 -12.33 1.62 -13.82
N PRO A 180 -13.47 2.19 -14.25
CA PRO A 180 -13.60 3.63 -14.45
C PRO A 180 -13.23 4.47 -13.20
N PRO A 181 -12.63 5.66 -13.36
CA PRO A 181 -12.22 6.31 -14.62
C PRO A 181 -10.95 5.70 -15.26
N ALA A 182 -10.75 5.92 -16.57
CA ALA A 182 -9.62 5.37 -17.33
C ALA A 182 -8.23 5.71 -16.74
N ALA A 183 -8.11 6.80 -15.99
CA ALA A 183 -6.89 7.17 -15.26
C ALA A 183 -6.47 6.13 -14.19
N ARG A 184 -7.35 5.18 -13.83
CA ARG A 184 -7.06 4.08 -12.90
C ARG A 184 -6.52 2.83 -13.57
N ASP A 185 -6.38 2.86 -14.89
CA ASP A 185 -5.79 1.77 -15.67
C ASP A 185 -4.38 2.19 -16.11
N ALA A 186 -3.46 1.23 -16.18
CA ALA A 186 -2.12 1.45 -16.71
C ALA A 186 -1.61 0.22 -17.46
N SER A 187 -0.88 0.48 -18.53
CA SER A 187 -0.13 -0.51 -19.29
C SER A 187 1.20 -0.84 -18.61
N LEU A 188 1.78 -1.97 -19.00
CA LEU A 188 3.12 -2.36 -18.55
C LEU A 188 4.17 -1.34 -18.97
N TYR A 189 3.99 -0.69 -20.13
CA TYR A 189 4.87 0.39 -20.56
C TYR A 189 4.89 1.53 -19.54
N GLU A 190 3.73 2.04 -19.15
CA GLU A 190 3.59 3.15 -18.21
C GLU A 190 4.17 2.79 -16.83
N MET A 191 3.91 1.57 -16.36
CA MET A 191 4.46 1.07 -15.09
C MET A 191 5.99 1.06 -15.08
N VAL A 192 6.62 0.70 -16.20
CA VAL A 192 8.08 0.53 -16.28
C VAL A 192 8.82 1.84 -16.59
N HIS A 193 8.16 2.79 -17.27
CA HIS A 193 8.80 4.02 -17.74
C HIS A 193 8.44 5.27 -16.92
N THR A 194 7.49 5.17 -15.97
CA THR A 194 7.16 6.30 -15.10
C THR A 194 8.05 6.31 -13.87
N GLU A 195 8.88 7.33 -13.74
CA GLU A 195 9.71 7.56 -12.56
C GLU A 195 9.54 9.02 -12.07
N PRO A 196 9.13 9.26 -10.83
CA PRO A 196 8.79 8.28 -9.78
C PRO A 196 7.40 7.65 -9.97
N LEU A 197 7.23 6.38 -9.58
CA LEU A 197 6.00 5.61 -9.86
C LEU A 197 4.74 6.22 -9.23
N ASN A 198 4.88 6.96 -8.12
CA ASN A 198 3.77 7.63 -7.45
C ASN A 198 3.14 8.78 -8.26
N THR A 199 3.77 9.24 -9.34
CA THR A 199 3.14 10.21 -10.26
C THR A 199 2.15 9.56 -11.20
N LEU A 200 2.12 8.22 -11.30
CA LEU A 200 1.16 7.48 -12.12
C LEU A 200 -0.18 7.38 -11.37
N PRO A 201 -1.28 8.00 -11.86
CA PRO A 201 -2.56 8.01 -11.15
C PRO A 201 -3.12 6.60 -10.91
N ALA A 202 -2.90 5.67 -11.86
CA ALA A 202 -3.32 4.28 -11.72
C ALA A 202 -2.60 3.56 -10.58
N TYR A 203 -1.33 3.86 -10.35
CA TYR A 203 -0.58 3.30 -9.24
C TYR A 203 -1.08 3.86 -7.90
N ALA A 204 -1.29 5.17 -7.81
CA ALA A 204 -1.87 5.79 -6.61
C ALA A 204 -3.26 5.20 -6.29
N ALA A 205 -4.10 4.99 -7.30
CA ALA A 205 -5.41 4.37 -7.15
C ALA A 205 -5.34 2.90 -6.74
N LEU A 206 -4.32 2.16 -7.18
CA LEU A 206 -4.07 0.78 -6.75
C LEU A 206 -3.69 0.73 -5.27
N ILE A 207 -2.78 1.62 -4.85
CA ILE A 207 -2.36 1.73 -3.45
C ILE A 207 -3.55 2.07 -2.55
N ASP A 208 -4.36 3.06 -2.92
CA ASP A 208 -5.59 3.39 -2.20
C ASP A 208 -6.57 2.21 -2.14
N HIS A 209 -6.73 1.47 -3.25
CA HIS A 209 -7.59 0.29 -3.27
C HIS A 209 -7.10 -0.82 -2.32
N VAL A 210 -5.79 -1.09 -2.30
CA VAL A 210 -5.18 -2.08 -1.40
C VAL A 210 -5.30 -1.62 0.06
N ASN A 211 -5.02 -0.35 0.35
CA ASN A 211 -5.13 0.20 1.69
C ASN A 211 -6.59 0.14 2.19
N LYS A 212 -7.56 0.49 1.34
CA LYS A 212 -8.98 0.35 1.66
C LYS A 212 -9.35 -1.09 1.96
N ALA A 213 -8.94 -2.03 1.11
CA ALA A 213 -9.18 -3.45 1.35
C ALA A 213 -8.55 -3.96 2.65
N ALA A 214 -7.41 -3.40 3.08
CA ALA A 214 -6.81 -3.69 4.38
C ALA A 214 -7.63 -3.10 5.55
N THR A 215 -8.18 -1.90 5.40
CA THR A 215 -9.01 -1.25 6.44
C THR A 215 -10.43 -1.79 6.54
N THR A 216 -11.00 -2.34 5.45
CA THR A 216 -12.34 -2.93 5.40
C THR A 216 -12.30 -4.47 5.43
N GLY A 217 -11.12 -5.04 5.62
CA GLY A 217 -10.80 -6.43 5.32
C GLY A 217 -11.11 -7.40 6.44
N ALA A 218 -12.37 -7.87 6.46
CA ALA A 218 -12.84 -9.11 7.07
C ALA A 218 -12.11 -10.36 6.54
N GLY A 219 -10.84 -10.51 6.88
CA GLY A 219 -10.07 -11.74 6.69
C GLY A 219 -10.08 -12.62 7.94
N PRO A 220 -9.74 -13.92 7.84
CA PRO A 220 -9.64 -14.83 9.00
C PRO A 220 -8.68 -14.32 10.09
N SER A 221 -7.75 -13.42 9.75
CA SER A 221 -6.88 -12.73 10.70
C SER A 221 -7.61 -11.67 11.54
N GLU A 222 -8.68 -11.05 11.06
CA GLU A 222 -9.47 -10.06 11.83
C GLU A 222 -10.35 -10.75 12.86
N ALA A 223 -11.00 -11.88 12.53
CA ALA A 223 -11.68 -12.70 13.52
C ALA A 223 -10.72 -13.15 14.63
N VAL A 224 -9.48 -13.52 14.29
CA VAL A 224 -8.46 -13.92 15.27
C VAL A 224 -7.92 -12.73 16.07
N ILE A 225 -7.58 -11.60 15.42
CA ILE A 225 -7.03 -10.40 16.08
C ILE A 225 -8.10 -9.69 16.92
N ALA A 226 -9.34 -9.56 16.43
CA ALA A 226 -10.45 -9.04 17.20
C ALA A 226 -10.78 -9.94 18.39
N THR A 227 -10.74 -11.28 18.22
CA THR A 227 -10.90 -12.22 19.35
C THR A 227 -9.78 -12.09 20.36
N VAL A 228 -8.52 -11.89 19.93
CA VAL A 228 -7.38 -11.71 20.85
C VAL A 228 -7.46 -10.36 21.56
N ALA A 229 -7.78 -9.28 20.86
CA ALA A 229 -7.95 -7.94 21.43
C ALA A 229 -9.15 -7.89 22.39
N GLN A 230 -10.26 -8.53 22.04
CA GLN A 230 -11.45 -8.67 22.90
C GLN A 230 -11.12 -9.49 24.15
N ARG A 231 -10.54 -10.69 24.01
CA ARG A 231 -10.15 -11.53 25.16
C ARG A 231 -9.12 -10.85 26.06
N THR A 232 -8.21 -10.07 25.49
CA THR A 232 -7.23 -9.29 26.26
C THR A 232 -7.92 -8.15 27.00
N SER A 233 -8.85 -7.45 26.36
CA SER A 233 -9.65 -6.39 26.99
C SER A 233 -10.55 -6.94 28.11
N GLU A 234 -11.25 -8.04 27.86
CA GLU A 234 -12.07 -8.76 28.87
C GLU A 234 -11.21 -9.22 30.06
N LYS A 235 -10.00 -9.73 29.80
CA LYS A 235 -9.05 -10.13 30.86
C LYS A 235 -8.58 -8.93 31.67
N ILE A 236 -8.30 -7.80 31.02
CA ILE A 236 -7.90 -6.56 31.69
C ILE A 236 -9.07 -6.00 32.52
N GLU A 237 -10.29 -5.95 31.98
CA GLU A 237 -11.49 -5.54 32.72
C GLU A 237 -11.76 -6.45 33.92
N ALA A 238 -11.65 -7.77 33.76
CA ALA A 238 -11.79 -8.72 34.86
C ALA A 238 -10.71 -8.53 35.94
N GLN A 239 -9.47 -8.27 35.55
CA GLN A 239 -8.38 -7.95 36.48
C GLN A 239 -8.65 -6.66 37.27
N PHE A 240 -9.18 -5.62 36.62
CA PHE A 240 -9.52 -4.36 37.28
C PHE A 240 -10.80 -4.44 38.12
N ALA A 241 -11.82 -5.19 37.69
CA ALA A 241 -13.01 -5.47 38.50
C ALA A 241 -12.65 -6.24 39.78
N THR A 242 -11.69 -7.18 39.70
CA THR A 242 -11.18 -7.93 40.86
C THR A 242 -10.38 -7.05 41.81
N ARG A 243 -9.61 -6.07 41.30
CA ARG A 243 -8.90 -5.07 42.11
C ARG A 243 -9.86 -4.04 42.74
N GLY A 244 -10.95 -3.68 42.06
CA GLY A 244 -12.03 -2.86 42.61
C GLY A 244 -12.80 -3.55 43.75
N ALA A 245 -12.88 -4.88 43.75
CA ALA A 245 -13.49 -5.66 44.84
C ALA A 245 -12.59 -5.82 46.08
N THR A 246 -11.29 -5.53 45.97
CA THR A 246 -10.32 -5.60 47.09
C THR A 246 -9.90 -4.23 47.63
N GLY A 247 -10.32 -3.13 47.00
CA GLY A 247 -10.14 -1.76 47.46
C GLY A 247 -11.43 -1.11 47.96
N ALA A 248 -12.00 -1.59 49.06
CA ALA A 248 -13.07 -0.88 49.75
C ALA A 248 -12.47 0.18 50.70
N ALA A 249 -12.28 1.43 50.22
CA ALA A 249 -12.44 2.67 50.99
C ALA A 249 -12.00 3.92 50.19
N ALA A 250 -12.97 4.64 49.62
CA ALA A 250 -12.95 6.10 49.51
C ALA A 250 -14.39 6.60 49.43
N ALA A 251 -15.06 6.62 50.58
CA ALA A 251 -16.20 7.50 50.79
C ALA A 251 -15.68 8.93 51.03
N VAL A 252 -16.53 9.91 50.74
CA VAL A 252 -16.50 11.32 51.17
C VAL A 252 -15.80 12.32 50.23
N ALA A 253 -16.54 12.80 49.24
CA ALA A 253 -16.49 14.21 48.80
C ALA A 253 -17.80 14.60 48.06
N GLY A 254 -18.81 14.99 48.82
CA GLY A 254 -20.09 15.48 48.27
C GLY A 254 -20.88 16.23 49.32
N LYS A 255 -20.59 17.52 49.48
CA LYS A 255 -21.24 18.48 50.38
C LYS A 255 -22.77 18.50 50.22
N ALA A 256 -23.50 18.30 51.31
CA ALA A 256 -24.78 18.98 51.55
C ALA A 256 -25.12 19.01 53.05
N ALA A 257 -25.40 20.22 53.54
CA ALA A 257 -26.18 20.57 54.74
C ALA A 257 -25.65 20.19 56.15
N GLY A 258 -25.01 21.18 56.80
CA GLY A 258 -25.59 21.90 57.95
C GLY A 258 -25.84 21.18 59.28
N ALA A 259 -25.46 21.90 60.35
CA ALA A 259 -26.02 21.88 61.70
C ALA A 259 -25.38 20.98 62.79
N LEU A 260 -24.67 21.67 63.71
CA LEU A 260 -24.77 21.57 65.19
C LEU A 260 -23.94 20.43 65.86
N ILE A 261 -23.19 20.56 66.96
CA ILE A 261 -22.96 21.53 68.06
C ILE A 261 -21.57 21.22 68.68
N SER A 262 -20.97 22.21 69.33
CA SER A 262 -19.73 22.19 70.14
C SER A 262 -19.74 21.21 71.33
N VAL A 263 -18.57 20.73 71.77
CA VAL A 263 -17.72 21.24 72.89
C VAL A 263 -16.32 20.66 72.69
#